data_AF-A0A925PWX7-F1
#
_entry.id   AF-A0A925PWX7-F1
#
_cell.length_a   1.000
_cell.length_b   1.000
_cell.length_c   1.000
_cell.angle_alpha   90.00
_cell.angle_beta   90.00
_cell.angle_gamma   90.00
#
_symmetry.space_group_name_H-M   'P 1'
#
loop_
_entity.id
_entity.type
_entity.pdbx_description
1 polymer ?
#
loop_
_entity_poly.entity_id
_entity_poly.type
_entity_poly.pdbx_seq_one_letter_code
_entity_poly.pdbx_strand_id
1 'polypeptide(L)' 'RAAQRGYGGPPARSYTVERCEVRHVDSWEERTDGYRVTYIYNGRKGVTELPYRPGDRIRVRVDVTPAE' A
#
# COMPACT_ATOMS: atom_id res chain seq x y z
N ARG A 1 47.22 55.64 -26.79
CA ARG A 1 45.81 55.37 -26.40
C ARG A 1 45.56 53.88 -26.56
N ALA A 2 45.14 53.20 -25.49
CA ALA A 2 44.86 51.77 -25.48
C ALA A 2 43.57 51.45 -26.25
N ALA A 3 43.53 50.31 -26.94
CA ALA A 3 42.29 49.70 -27.41
C ALA A 3 42.20 48.30 -26.82
N GLN A 4 41.18 48.09 -26.00
CA GLN A 4 40.97 46.93 -25.16
C GLN A 4 40.57 45.71 -25.99
N ARG A 5 41.13 44.56 -25.63
CA ARG A 5 40.76 43.24 -26.15
C ARG A 5 39.30 42.95 -25.82
N GLY A 6 38.49 42.66 -26.85
CA GLY A 6 37.17 42.08 -26.69
C GLY A 6 37.09 40.78 -27.48
N TYR A 7 37.32 39.64 -26.81
CA TYR A 7 36.99 38.34 -27.40
C TYR A 7 35.48 38.16 -27.28
N GLY A 8 34.75 38.54 -28.33
CA GLY A 8 33.33 38.20 -28.48
C GLY A 8 33.20 36.69 -28.64
N GLY A 9 32.86 36.00 -27.55
CA GLY A 9 32.60 34.57 -27.57
C GLY A 9 31.40 34.23 -28.47
N PRO A 10 31.33 33.00 -29.01
CA PRO A 10 30.28 32.59 -29.93
C PRO A 10 28.88 32.71 -29.30
N PRO A 11 27.82 32.91 -30.12
CA PRO A 11 26.48 33.18 -29.61
C PRO A 11 25.94 32.00 -28.81
N ALA A 12 25.36 32.31 -27.66
CA ALA A 12 24.65 31.32 -26.83
C ALA A 12 23.48 30.73 -27.63
N ARG A 13 23.48 29.41 -27.83
CA ARG A 13 22.39 28.69 -28.50
C ARG A 13 21.41 28.18 -27.45
N SER A 14 20.15 28.59 -27.51
CA SER A 14 19.09 28.05 -26.66
C SER A 14 18.53 26.77 -27.26
N TYR A 15 18.32 25.75 -26.43
CA TYR A 15 17.64 24.51 -26.80
C TYR A 15 16.61 24.15 -25.72
N THR A 16 15.51 23.53 -26.13
CA THR A 16 14.47 23.05 -25.21
C THR A 16 14.95 21.78 -24.53
N VAL A 17 14.85 21.73 -23.20
CA VAL A 17 15.16 20.55 -22.39
C VAL A 17 13.90 20.04 -21.72
N GLU A 18 13.71 18.72 -21.73
CA GLU A 18 12.68 18.07 -20.93
C GLU A 18 13.17 17.96 -19.48
N ARG A 19 12.32 18.34 -18.52
CA ARG A 19 12.60 18.26 -17.09
C ARG A 19 11.50 17.44 -16.43
N CYS A 20 11.82 16.20 -16.09
CA CYS A 20 10.95 15.38 -15.27
C CYS A 20 10.99 15.86 -13.82
N GLU A 21 9.82 15.98 -13.19
CA GLU A 21 9.69 16.22 -11.75
C GLU A 21 9.35 14.92 -11.03
N VAL A 22 9.93 14.72 -9.85
CA VAL A 22 9.52 13.62 -8.96
C VAL A 22 8.33 14.10 -8.15
N ARG A 23 7.19 13.44 -8.29
CA ARG A 23 6.02 13.64 -7.42
C ARG A 23 5.93 12.51 -6.39
N HIS A 24 5.90 12.89 -5.13
CA HIS A 24 5.56 11.98 -4.04
C HIS A 24 4.04 11.92 -3.89
N VAL A 25 3.48 10.71 -3.92
CA VAL A 25 2.05 10.46 -3.68
C VAL A 25 1.95 9.59 -2.44
N ASP A 26 1.45 10.16 -1.35
CA ASP A 26 1.13 9.41 -0.14
C ASP A 26 -0.30 8.85 -0.27
N SER A 27 -0.45 7.53 -0.13
CA SER A 27 -1.74 6.84 -0.14
C SER A 27 -1.97 6.18 1.21
N TRP A 28 -3.10 6.48 1.83
CA TRP A 28 -3.54 5.88 3.09
C TRP A 28 -4.89 5.21 2.83
N GLU A 29 -4.97 3.90 3.05
CA GLU A 29 -6.20 3.11 2.90
C GLU A 29 -6.68 2.67 4.29
N GLU A 30 -7.85 3.13 4.70
CA GLU A 30 -8.53 2.62 5.89
C GLU A 30 -9.36 1.39 5.47
N ARG A 31 -9.01 0.21 6.00
CA ARG A 31 -9.73 -1.03 5.73
C ARG A 31 -10.44 -1.49 6.99
N THR A 32 -11.67 -1.98 6.84
CA THR A 32 -12.24 -2.86 7.86
C THR A 32 -11.45 -4.16 7.84
N ASP A 33 -10.74 -4.50 8.93
CA ASP A 33 -9.87 -5.68 9.03
C ASP A 33 -10.62 -7.01 8.76
N GLY A 34 -11.94 -7.00 8.94
CA GLY A 34 -12.82 -8.09 8.62
C GLY A 34 -13.98 -8.19 9.60
N TYR A 35 -14.46 -9.42 9.80
CA TYR A 35 -15.58 -9.73 10.67
C TYR A 35 -15.12 -10.69 11.76
N ARG A 36 -15.18 -10.23 13.02
CA ARG A 36 -14.98 -11.09 14.18
C ARG A 36 -16.25 -11.89 14.45
N VAL A 37 -16.17 -13.19 14.25
CA VAL A 37 -17.31 -14.11 14.40
C VAL A 37 -17.14 -14.94 15.65
N THR A 38 -18.15 -14.90 16.51
CA THR A 38 -18.26 -15.76 17.68
C THR A 38 -19.23 -16.90 17.39
N TYR A 39 -18.85 -18.13 17.73
CA TYR A 39 -19.70 -19.30 17.53
C TYR A 39 -19.61 -20.29 18.69
N ILE A 40 -20.58 -21.19 18.78
CA ILE A 40 -20.61 -22.26 19.77
C ILE A 40 -20.63 -23.59 19.04
N TYR A 41 -19.69 -24.48 19.38
CA TYR A 41 -19.63 -25.84 18.88
C TYR A 41 -19.33 -26.79 20.04
N ASN A 42 -20.16 -27.83 20.19
CA ASN A 42 -20.06 -28.80 21.29
C ASN A 42 -19.95 -28.12 22.68
N GLY A 43 -20.76 -27.08 22.91
CA GLY A 43 -20.77 -26.30 24.16
C GLY A 43 -19.57 -25.36 24.37
N ARG A 44 -18.60 -25.33 23.45
CA ARG A 44 -17.41 -24.48 23.53
C ARG A 44 -17.56 -23.25 22.65
N LYS A 45 -17.19 -22.08 23.18
CA LYS A 45 -17.18 -20.82 22.44
C LYS A 45 -15.88 -20.69 21.66
N GLY A 46 -15.98 -20.46 20.35
CA GLY A 46 -14.87 -20.15 19.46
C GLY A 46 -14.97 -18.74 18.88
N VAL A 47 -13.83 -18.17 18.50
CA VAL A 47 -13.75 -16.89 17.78
C VAL A 47 -12.89 -17.11 16.54
N THR A 48 -13.36 -16.59 15.40
CA THR A 48 -12.61 -16.57 14.14
C THR A 48 -12.79 -15.23 13.45
N GLU A 49 -11.84 -14.87 12.60
CA GLU A 49 -11.86 -13.63 11.83
C GLU A 49 -12.03 -13.98 10.35
N LEU A 50 -13.02 -13.36 9.70
CA LEU A 50 -13.33 -13.58 8.30
C LEU A 50 -13.04 -12.31 7.48
N PRO A 51 -12.38 -12.41 6.32
CA PRO A 51 -12.15 -11.27 5.45
C PRO A 51 -13.40 -10.84 4.66
N TYR A 52 -14.53 -11.55 4.85
CA TYR A 52 -15.80 -11.32 4.18
C TYR A 52 -16.96 -11.39 5.17
N ARG A 53 -18.09 -10.79 4.80
CA ARG A 53 -19.31 -10.81 5.61
C ARG A 53 -19.75 -12.26 5.85
N PRO A 54 -19.85 -12.72 7.12
CA PRO A 54 -20.41 -14.02 7.41
C PRO A 54 -21.87 -14.07 6.95
N GLY A 55 -22.22 -15.06 6.15
CA GLY A 55 -23.62 -15.43 5.91
C GLY A 55 -24.15 -16.32 7.04
N ASP A 56 -25.18 -17.11 6.75
CA ASP A 56 -25.85 -17.94 7.77
C ASP A 56 -25.06 -19.22 8.17
N ARG A 57 -23.91 -19.47 7.54
CA ARG A 57 -23.10 -20.68 7.76
C ARG A 57 -21.63 -20.33 7.91
N ILE A 58 -20.98 -21.02 8.85
CA ILE A 58 -19.53 -20.93 9.09
C ILE A 58 -18.89 -22.30 8.92
N ARG A 59 -17.63 -22.34 8.45
CA ARG A 59 -16.83 -23.57 8.41
C ARG A 59 -16.03 -23.68 9.70
N VAL A 60 -16.18 -24.78 10.42
CA VAL A 60 -15.43 -25.07 11.65
C VAL A 60 -14.46 -26.21 11.37
N ARG A 61 -13.16 -25.99 11.61
CA ARG A 61 -12.15 -27.05 11.59
C ARG A 61 -12.01 -27.62 13.00
N VAL A 62 -12.01 -28.94 13.10
CA VAL A 62 -11.93 -29.67 14.37
C VAL A 62 -10.80 -30.68 14.24
N ASP A 63 -9.84 -30.58 15.15
CA ASP A 63 -8.76 -31.55 15.32
C ASP A 63 -9.05 -32.35 16.60
N VAL A 64 -9.13 -33.68 16.47
CA VAL A 64 -9.51 -34.58 17.57
C VAL A 64 -8.30 -35.41 17.96
N THR A 65 -8.00 -35.44 19.27
CA THR A 65 -6.97 -36.31 19.84
C THR A 65 -7.63 -37.20 20.89
N PRO A 66 -7.39 -38.53 20.88
CA PRO A 66 -7.93 -39.43 21.91
C PRO A 66 -7.44 -39.04 23.31
N ALA A 67 -8.28 -39.24 24.31
CA ALA A 67 -7.85 -39.21 25.72
C ALA A 67 -7.22 -40.58 26.06
N GLU A 68 -6.19 -40.57 26.90
CA GLU A 68 -5.44 -41.76 27.36
C GLU A 68 -6.33 -42.87 27.94
#